data_AF-A0A382KC60-F1
#
_entry.id   AF-A0A382KC60-F1
#
_cell.length_a   1.000
_cell.length_b   1.000
_cell.length_c   1.000
_cell.angle_alpha   90.00
_cell.angle_beta   90.00
_cell.angle_gamma   90.00
#
_symmetry.space_group_name_H-M   'P 1'
#
loop_
_entity.id
_entity.type
_entity.pdbx_description
1 polymer ?
#
loop_
_entity_poly.entity_id
_entity_poly.type
_entity_poly.pdbx_seq_one_letter_code
_entity_poly.pdbx_strand_id
1 'polypeptide(L)'
;MNKLLIAAAAVTLSTSAHSSVAISGDYEGTLTQAGVYSQTLDLKLVGSTPFGSVTTIVDETNTITDLYATAKLRGVDLTLGTVESVSTIEASTTVGGMTVTMSKPSGGKESLDIKGKFGGVDVTVEDLTRDDRETTIGTTVAGVTSTMSYQKTTAGTVLDIDASTKVGSFTVALEHDKAADDTSSNGGSISMPLGMVGTVKGGVSIASTDVKTYTLEVTQGILTGKWEKVGDADGVISAIAKISF
;
A
#
# COMPACT_ATOMS: atom_id res chain seq x y z
N MET A 1 -19.63 8.28 -40.60
CA MET A 1 -19.44 9.63 -40.02
C MET A 1 -20.62 9.93 -39.12
N ASN A 2 -20.32 10.37 -37.89
CA ASN A 2 -21.23 10.92 -36.87
C ASN A 2 -22.15 9.86 -36.23
N LYS A 3 -22.16 9.64 -34.93
CA LYS A 3 -22.40 10.61 -33.85
C LYS A 3 -21.90 10.01 -32.51
N LEU A 4 -21.63 10.88 -31.54
CA LEU A 4 -21.07 10.65 -30.19
C LEU A 4 -19.54 10.65 -30.14
N LEU A 5 -18.93 11.84 -30.10
CA LEU A 5 -17.81 12.09 -29.18
C LEU A 5 -17.46 13.59 -29.08
N ILE A 6 -18.42 14.49 -28.80
CA ILE A 6 -18.06 15.83 -28.31
C ILE A 6 -19.09 16.26 -27.27
N ALA A 7 -18.73 16.09 -26.00
CA ALA A 7 -19.30 16.84 -24.88
C ALA A 7 -18.22 17.08 -23.81
N ALA A 8 -17.04 17.53 -24.24
CA ALA A 8 -16.08 18.18 -23.34
C ALA A 8 -16.33 19.70 -23.38
N ALA A 9 -17.43 20.13 -22.78
CA ALA A 9 -17.63 21.55 -22.48
C ALA A 9 -17.09 21.78 -21.06
N ALA A 10 -15.85 22.24 -20.97
CA ALA A 10 -15.30 22.78 -19.74
C ALA A 10 -16.10 24.04 -19.36
N VAL A 11 -17.00 23.92 -18.38
CA VAL A 11 -17.67 25.07 -17.76
C VAL A 11 -16.76 25.59 -16.65
N THR A 12 -15.96 26.59 -17.00
CA THR A 12 -15.22 27.42 -16.03
C THR A 12 -16.13 28.58 -15.63
N LEU A 13 -16.72 28.54 -14.44
CA LEU A 13 -17.46 29.67 -13.87
C LEU A 13 -17.11 29.87 -12.39
N SER A 14 -16.48 31.02 -12.13
CA SER A 14 -16.51 31.89 -10.94
C SER A 14 -16.54 31.30 -9.51
N THR A 15 -15.79 31.96 -8.63
CA THR A 15 -15.47 31.69 -7.21
C THR A 15 -16.64 31.68 -6.21
N SER A 16 -17.76 31.05 -6.55
CA SER A 16 -18.85 30.72 -5.62
C SER A 16 -18.95 29.20 -5.46
N ALA A 17 -19.36 28.75 -4.28
CA ALA A 17 -19.58 27.36 -3.93
C ALA A 17 -20.61 26.69 -4.88
N HIS A 18 -20.16 26.19 -6.03
CA HIS A 18 -21.00 25.52 -7.02
C HIS A 18 -20.88 24.00 -6.91
N SER A 19 -21.98 23.31 -7.18
CA SER A 19 -21.93 21.89 -7.50
C SER A 19 -21.38 21.70 -8.91
N SER A 20 -20.56 20.68 -9.12
CA SER A 20 -19.96 20.36 -10.42
C SER A 20 -20.14 18.89 -10.73
N VAL A 21 -20.26 18.56 -12.01
CA VAL A 21 -20.21 17.17 -12.48
C VAL A 21 -18.99 17.01 -13.38
N ALA A 22 -18.14 16.03 -13.06
CA ALA A 22 -17.01 15.62 -13.87
C ALA A 22 -17.23 14.20 -14.39
N ILE A 23 -16.85 13.95 -15.63
CA ILE A 23 -16.86 12.63 -16.26
C ILE A 23 -15.46 12.40 -16.82
N SER A 24 -14.87 11.26 -16.49
CA SER A 24 -13.60 10.79 -17.03
C SER A 24 -13.73 9.30 -17.38
N GLY A 25 -12.76 8.75 -18.09
CA GLY A 25 -12.78 7.35 -18.45
C GLY A 25 -11.64 6.96 -19.37
N ASP A 26 -11.42 5.66 -19.48
CA ASP A 26 -10.43 5.05 -20.35
C ASP A 26 -11.13 4.30 -21.47
N TYR A 27 -10.63 4.47 -22.69
CA TYR A 27 -11.16 3.83 -23.88
C TYR A 27 -10.04 3.07 -24.58
N GLU A 28 -10.26 1.80 -24.84
CA GLU A 28 -9.36 0.98 -25.63
C GLU A 28 -10.09 0.45 -26.87
N GLY A 29 -9.46 0.58 -28.03
CA GLY A 29 -9.97 0.09 -29.30
C GLY A 29 -8.93 -0.76 -30.00
N THR A 30 -9.29 -1.99 -30.37
CA THR A 30 -8.42 -2.90 -31.12
C THR A 30 -9.02 -3.19 -32.50
N LEU A 31 -8.25 -2.93 -33.55
CA LEU A 31 -8.55 -3.35 -34.91
C LEU A 31 -7.59 -4.47 -35.31
N THR A 32 -8.13 -5.64 -35.61
CA THR A 32 -7.33 -6.80 -36.05
C THR A 32 -7.01 -6.72 -37.55
N GLN A 33 -5.98 -7.46 -37.99
CA GLN A 33 -5.69 -7.62 -39.42
C GLN A 33 -6.84 -8.26 -40.22
N ALA A 34 -7.71 -9.01 -39.54
CA ALA A 34 -8.93 -9.59 -40.11
C ALA A 34 -10.09 -8.59 -40.23
N GLY A 35 -9.90 -7.32 -39.82
CA GLY A 35 -10.93 -6.28 -39.86
C GLY A 35 -11.95 -6.35 -38.73
N VAL A 36 -11.75 -7.21 -37.73
CA VAL A 36 -12.59 -7.26 -36.52
C VAL A 36 -12.17 -6.12 -35.60
N TYR A 37 -13.15 -5.34 -35.16
CA TYR A 37 -12.98 -4.23 -34.22
C TYR A 37 -13.63 -4.57 -32.88
N SER A 38 -12.89 -4.39 -31.78
CA SER A 38 -13.36 -4.50 -30.41
C SER A 38 -13.05 -3.23 -29.64
N GLN A 39 -13.90 -2.91 -28.65
CA GLN A 39 -13.71 -1.75 -27.78
C GLN A 39 -14.06 -2.07 -26.34
N THR A 40 -13.41 -1.39 -25.42
CA THR A 40 -13.76 -1.30 -24.00
C THR A 40 -13.86 0.17 -23.61
N LEU A 41 -14.68 0.46 -22.60
CA LEU A 41 -14.87 1.80 -22.07
C LEU A 41 -15.15 1.73 -20.57
N ASP A 42 -14.23 2.26 -19.78
CA ASP A 42 -14.42 2.46 -18.34
C ASP A 42 -14.77 3.93 -18.09
N LEU A 43 -15.78 4.20 -17.25
CA LEU A 43 -16.23 5.54 -16.94
C LEU A 43 -16.21 5.80 -15.44
N LYS A 44 -15.80 7.01 -15.07
CA LYS A 44 -15.91 7.56 -13.73
C LYS A 44 -16.69 8.86 -13.77
N LEU A 45 -17.77 8.92 -13.02
CA LEU A 45 -18.62 10.11 -12.87
C LEU A 45 -18.49 10.60 -11.43
N VAL A 46 -18.24 11.90 -11.26
CA VAL A 46 -18.13 12.53 -9.94
C VAL A 46 -19.01 13.77 -9.89
N GLY A 47 -20.06 13.74 -9.09
CA GLY A 47 -20.86 14.91 -8.73
C GLY A 47 -20.37 15.49 -7.42
N SER A 48 -19.79 16.68 -7.43
CA SER A 48 -19.19 17.31 -6.26
C SER A 48 -19.97 18.54 -5.80
N THR A 49 -19.91 18.80 -4.50
CA THR A 49 -20.36 20.02 -3.82
C THR A 49 -19.23 20.48 -2.88
N PRO A 50 -19.32 21.67 -2.27
CA PRO A 50 -18.36 22.09 -1.24
C PRO A 50 -18.31 21.18 0.00
N PHE A 51 -19.33 20.34 0.21
CA PHE A 51 -19.49 19.55 1.43
C PHE A 51 -19.28 18.05 1.22
N GLY A 52 -19.06 17.61 -0.01
CA GLY A 52 -19.02 16.19 -0.35
C GLY A 52 -19.21 15.92 -1.82
N SER A 53 -19.11 14.64 -2.21
CA SER A 53 -19.30 14.19 -3.59
C SER A 53 -20.05 12.87 -3.66
N VAL A 54 -20.58 12.55 -4.82
CA VAL A 54 -21.03 11.21 -5.20
C VAL A 54 -20.20 10.76 -6.39
N THR A 55 -19.59 9.59 -6.26
CA THR A 55 -18.79 8.97 -7.31
C THR A 55 -19.49 7.70 -7.79
N THR A 56 -19.43 7.46 -9.10
CA THR A 56 -19.85 6.20 -9.73
C THR A 56 -18.78 5.75 -10.71
N ILE A 57 -18.44 4.46 -10.68
CA ILE A 57 -17.57 3.84 -11.68
C ILE A 57 -18.38 2.79 -12.42
N VAL A 58 -18.30 2.83 -13.75
CA VAL A 58 -18.89 1.87 -14.67
C VAL A 58 -17.75 1.21 -15.42
N ASP A 59 -17.70 -0.11 -15.38
CA ASP A 59 -16.66 -0.91 -16.04
C ASP A 59 -16.93 -1.14 -17.53
N GLU A 60 -16.00 -1.83 -18.21
CA GLU A 60 -16.08 -2.13 -19.63
C GLU A 60 -17.26 -3.05 -20.00
N THR A 61 -17.88 -3.69 -19.01
CA THR A 61 -19.07 -4.52 -19.16
C THR A 61 -20.37 -3.73 -19.01
N ASN A 62 -20.29 -2.42 -18.77
CA ASN A 62 -21.40 -1.52 -18.44
C ASN A 62 -22.05 -1.82 -17.08
N THR A 63 -21.30 -2.39 -16.14
CA THR A 63 -21.75 -2.65 -14.77
C THR A 63 -21.23 -1.56 -13.84
N ILE A 64 -22.06 -1.12 -12.88
CA ILE A 64 -21.60 -0.22 -11.82
C ILE A 64 -20.78 -1.04 -10.82
N THR A 65 -19.47 -0.81 -10.78
CA THR A 65 -18.56 -1.45 -9.84
C THR A 65 -18.51 -0.68 -8.52
N ASP A 66 -18.49 0.65 -8.60
CA ASP A 66 -18.45 1.53 -7.43
C ASP A 66 -19.57 2.56 -7.48
N LEU A 67 -20.22 2.80 -6.34
CA LEU A 67 -21.19 3.87 -6.13
C LEU A 67 -21.11 4.31 -4.68
N TYR A 68 -20.49 5.46 -4.42
CA TYR A 68 -20.30 5.95 -3.07
C TYR A 68 -20.44 7.45 -2.97
N ALA A 69 -20.84 7.91 -1.79
CA ALA A 69 -20.85 9.31 -1.40
C ALA A 69 -19.75 9.59 -0.39
N THR A 70 -19.12 10.75 -0.51
CA THR A 70 -18.23 11.31 0.52
C THR A 70 -18.82 12.58 1.07
N ALA A 71 -18.60 12.87 2.34
CA ALA A 71 -19.04 14.11 2.97
C ALA A 71 -18.06 14.57 4.06
N LYS A 72 -17.96 15.88 4.27
CA LYS A 72 -17.21 16.46 5.38
C LYS A 72 -18.15 17.11 6.37
N LEU A 73 -18.31 16.50 7.54
CA LEU A 73 -19.21 16.94 8.60
C LEU A 73 -18.40 17.35 9.84
N ARG A 74 -18.27 18.65 10.07
CA ARG A 74 -17.63 19.22 11.28
C ARG A 74 -16.23 18.67 11.58
N GLY A 75 -15.43 18.42 10.54
CA GLY A 75 -14.07 17.88 10.68
C GLY A 75 -13.97 16.35 10.69
N VAL A 76 -15.09 15.66 10.49
CA VAL A 76 -15.14 14.23 10.18
C VAL A 76 -15.34 14.07 8.68
N ASP A 77 -14.50 13.28 8.04
CA ASP A 77 -14.67 12.83 6.66
C ASP A 77 -15.44 11.51 6.68
N LEU A 78 -16.51 11.41 5.90
CA LEU A 78 -17.38 10.24 5.82
C LEU A 78 -17.37 9.69 4.40
N THR A 79 -17.39 8.37 4.28
CA THR A 79 -17.63 7.64 3.02
C THR A 79 -18.75 6.62 3.23
N LEU A 80 -19.71 6.57 2.31
CA LEU A 80 -20.83 5.64 2.34
C LEU A 80 -21.11 5.12 0.94
N GLY A 81 -21.08 3.80 0.77
CA GLY A 81 -21.46 3.12 -0.47
C GLY A 81 -20.42 2.10 -0.90
N THR A 82 -20.47 1.68 -2.16
CA THR A 82 -19.55 0.67 -2.71
C THR A 82 -18.30 1.35 -3.23
N VAL A 83 -17.16 1.02 -2.61
CA VAL A 83 -15.80 1.46 -2.96
C VAL A 83 -14.98 0.22 -3.25
N GLU A 84 -14.30 0.17 -4.40
CA GLU A 84 -13.53 -1.00 -4.85
C GLU A 84 -14.35 -2.29 -4.78
N SER A 85 -15.60 -2.22 -5.26
CA SER A 85 -16.58 -3.32 -5.24
C SER A 85 -16.98 -3.83 -3.84
N VAL A 86 -16.67 -3.10 -2.76
CA VAL A 86 -17.08 -3.44 -1.38
C VAL A 86 -17.97 -2.34 -0.80
N SER A 87 -19.21 -2.68 -0.44
CA SER A 87 -20.10 -1.74 0.25
C SER A 87 -19.58 -1.44 1.64
N THR A 88 -19.27 -0.18 1.91
CA THR A 88 -18.56 0.27 3.11
C THR A 88 -19.20 1.52 3.70
N ILE A 89 -19.17 1.61 5.03
CA ILE A 89 -19.34 2.86 5.76
C ILE A 89 -18.01 3.16 6.42
N GLU A 90 -17.48 4.35 6.21
CA GLU A 90 -16.24 4.82 6.83
C GLU A 90 -16.44 6.23 7.39
N ALA A 91 -15.84 6.49 8.54
CA ALA A 91 -15.70 7.82 9.10
C ALA A 91 -14.28 8.01 9.63
N SER A 92 -13.64 9.13 9.29
CA SER A 92 -12.30 9.46 9.75
C SER A 92 -12.19 10.89 10.23
N THR A 93 -11.28 11.14 11.18
CA THR A 93 -10.96 12.49 11.63
C THR A 93 -9.50 12.58 12.04
N THR A 94 -8.87 13.73 11.76
CA THR A 94 -7.47 13.98 12.11
C THR A 94 -7.39 15.06 13.18
N VAL A 95 -6.79 14.74 14.32
CA VAL A 95 -6.54 15.66 15.43
C VAL A 95 -5.08 15.56 15.85
N GLY A 96 -4.37 16.69 15.85
CA GLY A 96 -2.99 16.74 16.35
C GLY A 96 -1.99 15.84 15.61
N GLY A 97 -2.19 15.60 14.31
CA GLY A 97 -1.34 14.71 13.50
C GLY A 97 -1.67 13.22 13.61
N MET A 98 -2.70 12.86 14.38
CA MET A 98 -3.26 11.52 14.48
C MET A 98 -4.61 11.45 13.77
N THR A 99 -4.76 10.51 12.85
CA THR A 99 -6.03 10.15 12.21
C THR A 99 -6.62 8.95 12.92
N VAL A 100 -7.91 9.04 13.24
CA VAL A 100 -8.72 7.90 13.70
C VAL A 100 -9.72 7.60 12.61
N THR A 101 -9.81 6.35 12.19
CA THR A 101 -10.73 5.87 11.16
C THR A 101 -11.56 4.73 11.73
N MET A 102 -12.88 4.79 11.54
CA MET A 102 -13.76 3.68 11.81
C MET A 102 -14.39 3.23 10.49
N SER A 103 -14.36 1.93 10.20
CA SER A 103 -14.90 1.39 8.97
C SER A 103 -15.71 0.12 9.22
N LYS A 104 -16.70 -0.11 8.35
CA LYS A 104 -17.49 -1.35 8.32
C LYS A 104 -17.76 -1.75 6.88
N PRO A 105 -16.95 -2.64 6.29
CA PRO A 105 -17.26 -3.26 5.01
C PRO A 105 -18.39 -4.29 5.14
N SER A 106 -19.13 -4.50 4.05
CA SER A 106 -20.18 -5.51 3.93
C SER A 106 -19.56 -6.90 4.03
N GLY A 107 -20.12 -7.76 4.90
CA GLY A 107 -19.57 -9.10 5.14
C GLY A 107 -18.29 -9.15 5.99
N GLY A 108 -17.59 -8.03 6.19
CA GLY A 108 -16.43 -7.93 7.08
C GLY A 108 -16.79 -7.52 8.51
N LYS A 109 -15.78 -7.38 9.37
CA LYS A 109 -15.92 -6.86 10.74
C LYS A 109 -15.75 -5.34 10.76
N GLU A 110 -16.27 -4.70 11.80
CA GLU A 110 -15.94 -3.31 12.13
C GLU A 110 -14.42 -3.20 12.40
N SER A 111 -13.82 -2.10 11.95
CA SER A 111 -12.47 -1.70 12.28
C SER A 111 -12.46 -0.33 12.94
N LEU A 112 -11.54 -0.13 13.89
CA LEU A 112 -11.16 1.16 14.44
C LEU A 112 -9.64 1.30 14.34
N ASP A 113 -9.17 2.05 13.36
CA ASP A 113 -7.77 2.26 13.06
C ASP A 113 -7.29 3.62 13.55
N ILE A 114 -6.02 3.68 13.96
CA ILE A 114 -5.33 4.91 14.33
C ILE A 114 -4.04 5.00 13.53
N LYS A 115 -3.79 6.13 12.87
CA LYS A 115 -2.54 6.35 12.13
C LYS A 115 -2.09 7.79 12.26
N GLY A 116 -0.81 8.01 12.54
CA GLY A 116 -0.28 9.37 12.55
C GLY A 116 1.11 9.48 13.11
N LYS A 117 1.50 10.71 13.44
CA LYS A 117 2.80 11.03 14.03
C LYS A 117 2.62 11.73 15.37
N PHE A 118 3.30 11.24 16.40
CA PHE A 118 3.40 11.87 17.70
C PHE A 118 4.87 12.07 18.07
N GLY A 119 5.31 13.33 18.22
CA GLY A 119 6.68 13.63 18.65
C GLY A 119 7.79 13.10 17.73
N GLY A 120 7.53 12.99 16.41
CA GLY A 120 8.49 12.43 15.45
C GLY A 120 8.49 10.89 15.38
N VAL A 121 7.56 10.25 16.08
CA VAL A 121 7.31 8.81 16.02
C VAL A 121 6.05 8.57 15.20
N ASP A 122 6.17 7.79 14.13
CA ASP A 122 5.05 7.20 13.41
C ASP A 122 4.39 6.13 14.26
N VAL A 123 3.06 6.19 14.37
CA VAL A 123 2.25 5.22 15.10
C VAL A 123 1.10 4.80 14.20
N THR A 124 0.96 3.50 14.00
CA THR A 124 -0.20 2.86 13.40
C THR A 124 -0.74 1.85 14.39
N VAL A 125 -2.05 1.83 14.59
CA VAL A 125 -2.77 0.78 15.30
C VAL A 125 -3.90 0.34 14.40
N GLU A 126 -3.90 -0.93 14.02
CA GLU A 126 -4.93 -1.54 13.19
C GLU A 126 -5.89 -2.31 14.10
N ASP A 127 -7.19 -2.14 13.86
CA ASP A 127 -8.24 -2.88 14.54
C ASP A 127 -8.20 -2.74 16.08
N LEU A 128 -8.06 -1.52 16.60
CA LEU A 128 -7.84 -1.19 18.02
C LEU A 128 -8.78 -1.92 18.98
N THR A 129 -10.02 -2.18 18.58
CA THR A 129 -11.04 -2.83 19.41
C THR A 129 -10.92 -4.36 19.47
N ARG A 130 -9.98 -4.96 18.74
CA ARG A 130 -9.80 -6.41 18.68
C ARG A 130 -8.64 -6.88 19.56
N ASP A 131 -8.74 -8.14 19.99
CA ASP A 131 -7.69 -8.79 20.78
C ASP A 131 -6.41 -9.00 19.94
N ASP A 132 -6.57 -9.16 18.63
CA ASP A 132 -5.52 -9.30 17.61
C ASP A 132 -5.15 -8.00 16.90
N ARG A 133 -5.36 -6.86 17.57
CA ARG A 133 -4.87 -5.56 17.08
C ARG A 133 -3.37 -5.61 16.78
N GLU A 134 -2.98 -4.97 15.68
CA GLU A 134 -1.58 -4.76 15.31
C GLU A 134 -1.17 -3.34 15.68
N THR A 135 0.05 -3.16 16.19
CA THR A 135 0.60 -1.85 16.51
C THR A 135 1.98 -1.72 15.91
N THR A 136 2.14 -0.73 15.03
CA THR A 136 3.40 -0.41 14.37
C THR A 136 3.91 0.95 14.85
N ILE A 137 5.16 0.99 15.28
CA ILE A 137 5.84 2.20 15.74
C ILE A 137 7.10 2.37 14.92
N GLY A 138 7.32 3.57 14.37
CA GLY A 138 8.49 3.89 13.57
C GLY A 138 9.10 5.23 13.94
N THR A 139 10.42 5.36 13.92
CA THR A 139 11.07 6.67 14.07
C THR A 139 12.43 6.71 13.40
N THR A 140 12.88 7.92 13.06
CA THR A 140 14.26 8.17 12.62
C THR A 140 14.90 9.20 13.55
N VAL A 141 15.92 8.77 14.29
CA VAL A 141 16.68 9.64 15.21
C VAL A 141 18.14 9.59 14.83
N ALA A 142 18.74 10.75 14.57
CA ALA A 142 20.15 10.89 14.22
C ALA A 142 20.62 9.97 13.06
N GLY A 143 19.77 9.75 12.05
CA GLY A 143 20.09 8.91 10.88
C GLY A 143 19.96 7.40 11.11
N VAL A 144 19.47 6.97 12.28
CA VAL A 144 19.04 5.60 12.55
C VAL A 144 17.52 5.55 12.44
N THR A 145 17.01 4.73 11.52
CA THR A 145 15.59 4.44 11.38
C THR A 145 15.29 3.13 12.09
N SER A 146 14.24 3.10 12.91
CA SER A 146 13.78 1.89 13.57
C SER A 146 12.28 1.73 13.42
N THR A 147 11.83 0.50 13.19
CA THR A 147 10.43 0.09 13.14
C THR A 147 10.20 -1.08 14.08
N MET A 148 9.02 -1.14 14.68
CA MET A 148 8.54 -2.26 15.46
C MET A 148 7.09 -2.50 15.07
N SER A 149 6.73 -3.72 14.67
CA SER A 149 5.35 -4.19 14.66
C SER A 149 5.13 -5.20 15.77
N TYR A 150 3.97 -5.12 16.43
CA TYR A 150 3.55 -6.06 17.46
C TYR A 150 2.08 -6.43 17.25
N GLN A 151 1.79 -7.72 17.26
CA GLN A 151 0.43 -8.23 17.20
C GLN A 151 0.28 -9.46 18.10
N LYS A 152 -0.82 -9.53 18.86
CA LYS A 152 -1.18 -10.73 19.61
C LYS A 152 -2.26 -11.51 18.89
N THR A 153 -1.91 -12.60 18.22
CA THR A 153 -2.89 -13.46 17.54
C THR A 153 -3.42 -14.55 18.46
N THR A 154 -4.41 -15.32 17.96
CA THR A 154 -4.87 -16.55 18.63
C THR A 154 -3.77 -17.60 18.75
N ALA A 155 -2.85 -17.66 17.78
CA ALA A 155 -1.77 -18.64 17.74
C ALA A 155 -0.58 -18.27 18.64
N GLY A 156 -0.41 -16.97 18.94
CA GLY A 156 0.65 -16.47 19.80
C GLY A 156 0.99 -15.01 19.50
N THR A 157 2.24 -14.62 19.66
CA THR A 157 2.67 -13.21 19.48
C THR A 157 3.54 -13.08 18.24
N VAL A 158 3.18 -12.15 17.36
CA VAL A 158 4.02 -11.69 16.26
C VAL A 158 4.76 -10.43 16.73
N LEU A 159 6.06 -10.36 16.46
CA LEU A 159 6.90 -9.20 16.76
C LEU A 159 7.96 -9.07 15.69
N ASP A 160 7.94 -7.94 14.98
CA ASP A 160 8.95 -7.60 13.99
C ASP A 160 9.65 -6.31 14.43
N ILE A 161 10.98 -6.29 14.40
CA ILE A 161 11.79 -5.13 14.77
C ILE A 161 12.86 -4.93 13.71
N ASP A 162 12.86 -3.78 13.06
CA ASP A 162 13.93 -3.38 12.15
C ASP A 162 14.69 -2.19 12.70
N ALA A 163 15.99 -2.15 12.43
CA ALA A 163 16.81 -0.96 12.60
C ALA A 163 17.76 -0.83 11.41
N SER A 164 17.83 0.36 10.81
CA SER A 164 18.75 0.62 9.72
C SER A 164 19.40 1.99 9.84
N THR A 165 20.61 2.11 9.32
CA THR A 165 21.33 3.38 9.24
C THR A 165 22.24 3.42 8.03
N LYS A 166 22.59 4.62 7.60
CA LYS A 166 23.57 4.84 6.54
C LYS A 166 24.93 5.13 7.14
N VAL A 167 25.93 4.34 6.73
CA VAL A 167 27.34 4.55 7.07
C VAL A 167 28.09 4.83 5.77
N GLY A 168 28.31 6.11 5.47
CA GLY A 168 28.83 6.52 4.16
C GLY A 168 27.85 6.16 3.04
N SER A 169 28.32 5.43 2.03
CA SER A 169 27.50 4.92 0.92
C SER A 169 26.78 3.61 1.24
N PHE A 170 27.04 3.00 2.40
CA PHE A 170 26.46 1.71 2.78
C PHE A 170 25.21 1.93 3.62
N THR A 171 24.22 1.05 3.44
CA THR A 171 23.11 0.87 4.38
C THR A 171 23.38 -0.37 5.20
N VAL A 172 23.38 -0.24 6.53
CA VAL A 172 23.40 -1.38 7.46
C VAL A 172 22.00 -1.53 8.01
N ALA A 173 21.47 -2.75 7.99
CA ALA A 173 20.16 -3.08 8.54
C ALA A 173 20.27 -4.28 9.48
N LEU A 174 19.48 -4.26 10.53
CA LEU A 174 19.28 -5.33 11.50
C LEU A 174 17.78 -5.60 11.58
N GLU A 175 17.40 -6.84 11.71
CA GLU A 175 16.01 -7.29 11.78
C GLU A 175 15.88 -8.36 12.87
N HIS A 176 14.75 -8.36 13.56
CA HIS A 176 14.33 -9.43 14.46
C HIS A 176 12.87 -9.72 14.19
N ASP A 177 12.61 -10.93 13.74
CA ASP A 177 11.26 -11.37 13.39
C ASP A 177 10.89 -12.50 14.33
N LYS A 178 9.69 -12.45 14.88
CA LYS A 178 9.09 -13.51 15.68
C LYS A 178 7.71 -13.79 15.14
N ALA A 179 7.51 -15.02 14.69
CA ALA A 179 6.22 -15.52 14.26
C ALA A 179 5.34 -15.92 15.46
N ALA A 180 4.04 -16.06 15.19
CA ALA A 180 3.06 -16.42 16.20
C ALA A 180 3.33 -17.78 16.88
N ASP A 181 4.01 -18.70 16.20
CA ASP A 181 4.37 -20.03 16.72
C ASP A 181 5.66 -20.03 17.58
N ASP A 182 6.10 -18.87 18.02
CA ASP A 182 7.34 -18.62 18.78
C ASP A 182 8.64 -18.91 18.01
N THR A 183 8.57 -19.26 16.72
CA THR A 183 9.78 -19.25 15.88
C THR A 183 10.24 -17.81 15.69
N SER A 184 11.54 -17.58 15.79
CA SER A 184 12.13 -16.26 15.57
C SER A 184 13.38 -16.32 14.72
N SER A 185 13.78 -15.18 14.17
CA SER A 185 15.03 -15.00 13.47
C SER A 185 15.68 -13.66 13.83
N ASN A 186 17.01 -13.62 13.83
CA ASN A 186 17.78 -12.39 13.92
C ASN A 186 18.57 -12.23 12.64
N GLY A 187 18.30 -11.17 11.89
CA GLY A 187 18.96 -10.86 10.64
C GLY A 187 19.82 -9.61 10.71
N GLY A 188 20.76 -9.55 9.78
CA GLY A 188 21.56 -8.36 9.52
C GLY A 188 22.00 -8.35 8.08
N SER A 189 21.98 -7.16 7.46
CA SER A 189 22.43 -6.98 6.09
C SER A 189 23.19 -5.69 5.88
N ILE A 190 24.04 -5.70 4.86
CA ILE A 190 24.74 -4.53 4.34
C ILE A 190 24.36 -4.41 2.86
N SER A 191 23.90 -3.23 2.47
CA SER A 191 23.62 -2.89 1.08
C SER A 191 24.48 -1.73 0.63
N MET A 192 24.98 -1.80 -0.61
CA MET A 192 25.79 -0.75 -1.22
C MET A 192 25.39 -0.53 -2.69
N PRO A 193 25.24 0.72 -3.12
CA PRO A 193 25.16 1.03 -4.54
C PRO A 193 26.55 0.93 -5.18
N LEU A 194 26.65 0.27 -6.33
CA LEU A 194 27.84 0.15 -7.17
C LEU A 194 27.78 1.09 -8.39
N GLY A 195 27.32 2.32 -8.19
CA GLY A 195 27.16 3.30 -9.28
C GLY A 195 26.24 2.79 -10.40
N MET A 196 26.68 2.88 -11.66
CA MET A 196 25.89 2.42 -12.83
C MET A 196 25.71 0.89 -12.92
N VAL A 197 26.40 0.12 -12.07
CA VAL A 197 26.35 -1.35 -12.07
C VAL A 197 25.14 -1.88 -11.29
N GLY A 198 24.55 -1.09 -10.39
CA GLY A 198 23.37 -1.49 -9.61
C GLY A 198 23.61 -1.47 -8.11
N THR A 199 22.94 -2.36 -7.37
CA THR A 199 23.03 -2.48 -5.91
C THR A 199 23.44 -3.90 -5.53
N VAL A 200 24.34 -4.03 -4.55
CA VAL A 200 24.67 -5.31 -3.92
C VAL A 200 24.19 -5.30 -2.49
N LYS A 201 23.56 -6.39 -2.05
CA LYS A 201 23.12 -6.61 -0.66
C LYS A 201 23.62 -7.96 -0.19
N GLY A 202 24.37 -7.98 0.90
CA GLY A 202 24.76 -9.21 1.59
C GLY A 202 24.08 -9.29 2.94
N GLY A 203 23.63 -10.47 3.35
CA GLY A 203 22.93 -10.66 4.61
C GLY A 203 23.19 -11.99 5.28
N VAL A 204 22.93 -12.03 6.58
CA VAL A 204 22.91 -13.23 7.40
C VAL A 204 21.67 -13.17 8.28
N SER A 205 20.91 -14.25 8.37
CA SER A 205 19.90 -14.44 9.40
C SER A 205 20.15 -15.73 10.18
N ILE A 206 19.77 -15.73 11.44
CA ILE A 206 19.92 -16.86 12.36
C ILE A 206 18.55 -17.16 12.95
N ALA A 207 18.00 -18.32 12.63
CA ALA A 207 16.75 -18.80 13.21
C ALA A 207 16.95 -19.17 14.69
N SER A 208 15.85 -19.21 15.44
CA SER A 208 15.77 -19.71 16.82
C SER A 208 16.28 -21.15 17.00
N THR A 209 16.35 -21.92 15.91
CA THR A 209 16.92 -23.26 15.83
C THR A 209 18.43 -23.28 15.53
N ASP A 210 19.09 -22.12 15.60
CA ASP A 210 20.50 -21.89 15.25
C ASP A 210 20.86 -22.17 13.79
N VAL A 211 19.86 -22.35 12.92
CA VAL A 211 20.07 -22.48 11.47
C VAL A 211 20.39 -21.11 10.89
N LYS A 212 21.54 -21.00 10.23
CA LYS A 212 22.00 -19.76 9.60
C LYS A 212 21.64 -19.73 8.12
N THR A 213 21.12 -18.60 7.64
CA THR A 213 20.88 -18.34 6.23
C THR A 213 21.78 -17.21 5.77
N TYR A 214 22.59 -17.45 4.75
CA TYR A 214 23.45 -16.44 4.12
C TYR A 214 22.85 -16.04 2.78
N THR A 215 22.78 -14.73 2.52
CA THR A 215 22.23 -14.19 1.27
C THR A 215 23.21 -13.24 0.60
N LEU A 216 23.22 -13.28 -0.73
CA LEU A 216 23.86 -12.28 -1.58
C LEU A 216 22.92 -11.94 -2.74
N GLU A 217 22.56 -10.69 -2.85
CA GLU A 217 21.67 -10.17 -3.89
C GLU A 217 22.38 -9.08 -4.70
N VAL A 218 22.24 -9.15 -6.02
CA VAL A 218 22.73 -8.14 -6.95
C VAL A 218 21.58 -7.72 -7.86
N THR A 219 21.21 -6.45 -7.79
CA THR A 219 20.15 -5.85 -8.62
C THR A 219 20.74 -4.85 -9.60
N GLN A 220 20.52 -5.07 -10.89
CA GLN A 220 20.92 -4.18 -11.98
C GLN A 220 19.77 -4.00 -12.98
N GLY A 221 19.20 -2.78 -13.03
CA GLY A 221 18.07 -2.48 -13.90
C GLY A 221 16.88 -3.40 -13.60
N ILE A 222 16.40 -4.13 -14.61
CA ILE A 222 15.29 -5.07 -14.47
C ILE A 222 15.70 -6.40 -13.82
N LEU A 223 17.00 -6.70 -13.72
CA LEU A 223 17.51 -7.99 -13.27
C LEU A 223 17.88 -7.97 -11.79
N THR A 224 17.53 -9.02 -11.07
CA THR A 224 17.99 -9.29 -9.71
C THR A 224 18.47 -10.74 -9.63
N GLY A 225 19.76 -10.95 -9.39
CA GLY A 225 20.33 -12.24 -9.06
C GLY A 225 20.45 -12.42 -7.55
N LYS A 226 20.10 -13.59 -7.04
CA LYS A 226 20.22 -13.94 -5.62
C LYS A 226 20.97 -15.26 -5.46
N TRP A 227 21.83 -15.33 -4.46
CA TRP A 227 22.39 -16.55 -3.93
C TRP A 227 21.97 -16.69 -2.47
N GLU A 228 21.55 -17.88 -2.08
CA GLU A 228 21.12 -18.20 -0.72
C GLU A 228 21.70 -19.55 -0.29
N LYS A 229 22.18 -19.64 0.95
CA LYS A 229 22.62 -20.90 1.59
C LYS A 229 22.02 -21.01 2.98
N VAL A 230 21.29 -22.09 3.23
CA VAL A 230 20.61 -22.38 4.51
C VAL A 230 21.30 -23.54 5.22
N GLY A 231 21.86 -23.28 6.41
CA GLY A 231 22.59 -24.26 7.19
C GLY A 231 23.70 -24.95 6.38
N ASP A 232 23.71 -26.28 6.43
CA ASP A 232 24.68 -27.11 5.71
C ASP A 232 24.26 -27.43 4.27
N ALA A 233 23.07 -27.02 3.82
CA ALA A 233 22.59 -27.28 2.47
C ALA A 233 23.45 -26.58 1.41
N ASP A 234 23.41 -27.09 0.18
CA ASP A 234 24.07 -26.43 -0.94
C ASP A 234 23.43 -25.07 -1.24
N GLY A 235 24.26 -24.12 -1.67
CA GLY A 235 23.78 -22.78 -2.02
C GLY A 235 22.98 -22.80 -3.32
N VAL A 236 21.85 -22.08 -3.33
CA VAL A 236 20.94 -21.97 -4.47
C VAL A 236 21.09 -20.59 -5.11
N ILE A 237 21.12 -20.56 -6.44
CA ILE A 237 21.12 -19.32 -7.22
C ILE A 237 19.76 -19.16 -7.89
N SER A 238 19.20 -17.95 -7.84
CA SER A 238 18.01 -17.56 -8.57
C SER A 238 18.23 -16.22 -9.28
N ALA A 239 17.47 -15.98 -10.35
CA ALA A 239 17.48 -14.71 -11.07
C ALA A 239 16.04 -14.33 -11.44
N ILE A 240 15.68 -13.07 -11.23
CA ILE A 240 14.36 -12.52 -11.51
C ILE A 240 14.52 -11.29 -12.40
N ALA A 241 13.70 -11.21 -13.46
CA ALA A 241 13.54 -10.01 -14.27
C ALA A 241 12.16 -9.39 -13.97
N LYS A 242 12.11 -8.10 -13.58
CA LYS A 242 10.86 -7.36 -13.38
C LYS A 242 10.74 -6.24 -14.40
N ILE A 243 9.70 -6.29 -15.21
CA ILE A 243 9.32 -5.25 -16.17
C ILE A 243 7.97 -4.72 -15.74
N SER A 244 7.89 -3.42 -15.45
CA SER A 244 6.63 -2.71 -15.27
C SER A 244 6.36 -1.93 -16.54
N PHE A 245 5.13 -2.05 -17.06
CA PHE A 245 4.61 -1.30 -18.21
C PHE A 245 3.38 -0.53 -17.78
#